data_AF-A0AAW6XYA0-F1
#
_entry.id   AF-A0AAW6XYA0-F1
#
_cell.length_a   1.000
_cell.length_b   1.000
_cell.length_c   1.000
_cell.angle_alpha   90.00
_cell.angle_beta   90.00
_cell.angle_gamma   90.00
#
_symmetry.space_group_name_H-M   'P 1'
#
loop_
_entity.id
_entity.type
_entity.pdbx_description
1 polymer ?
#
loop_
_entity_poly.entity_id
_entity_poly.type
_entity_poly.pdbx_seq_one_letter_code
_entity_poly.pdbx_strand_id
1 'polypeptide(L)'
;KVEETIDFSFIYDLVEDSYSSDNGRPSLDPVLLVKIPLIQCFYGIRSMRQTIKDIEVNTAYRWFLGLSLDDKVPHFTTYGKNYSRRFENKEVLAHIFSHVLHHVLEAGLIDPSEIF
;
A
#
# COMPACT_ATOMS: atom_id res chain seq x y z
N LYS A 1 10.59 -7.61 -9.31
CA LYS A 1 9.86 -8.86 -9.01
C LYS A 1 8.40 -8.60 -8.64
N VAL A 2 8.02 -8.19 -7.42
CA VAL A 2 6.57 -7.94 -7.10
C VAL A 2 5.94 -6.87 -8.01
N GLU A 3 6.65 -5.76 -8.26
CA GLU A 3 6.17 -4.65 -9.11
C GLU A 3 6.13 -4.99 -10.61
N GLU A 4 6.83 -6.04 -11.03
CA GLU A 4 6.81 -6.54 -12.43
C GLU A 4 5.73 -7.60 -12.62
N THR A 5 5.28 -8.23 -11.53
CA THR A 5 4.27 -9.29 -11.53
C THR A 5 2.86 -8.74 -11.37
N ILE A 6 2.70 -7.59 -10.68
CA ILE A 6 1.40 -7.02 -10.35
C ILE A 6 1.33 -5.60 -10.87
N ASP A 7 0.46 -5.39 -11.84
CA ASP A 7 0.04 -4.05 -12.21
C ASP A 7 -0.92 -3.52 -11.12
N PHE A 8 -0.54 -2.41 -10.48
CA PHE A 8 -1.35 -1.76 -9.44
C PHE A 8 -2.31 -0.70 -10.02
N SER A 9 -2.33 -0.51 -11.35
CA SER A 9 -3.17 0.49 -12.02
C SER A 9 -4.67 0.31 -11.71
N PHE A 10 -5.15 -0.92 -11.57
CA PHE A 10 -6.55 -1.24 -11.24
C PHE A 10 -7.03 -0.62 -9.92
N ILE A 11 -6.12 -0.25 -9.02
CA ILE A 11 -6.46 0.44 -7.77
C ILE A 11 -7.07 1.81 -8.07
N TYR A 12 -6.59 2.50 -9.10
CA TYR A 12 -7.14 3.80 -9.48
C TYR A 12 -8.60 3.69 -9.91
N ASP A 13 -8.95 2.66 -10.68
CA ASP A 13 -10.34 2.40 -11.10
C ASP A 13 -11.24 2.09 -9.89
N LEU A 14 -10.74 1.33 -8.91
CA LEU A 14 -11.50 0.96 -7.72
C LEU A 14 -11.78 2.11 -6.76
N VAL A 15 -10.90 3.12 -6.76
CA VAL A 15 -10.99 4.26 -5.83
C VAL A 15 -11.44 5.55 -6.52
N GLU A 16 -11.72 5.52 -7.83
CA GLU A 16 -12.07 6.69 -8.66
C GLU A 16 -13.15 7.55 -7.99
N ASP A 17 -14.25 6.94 -7.55
CA ASP A 17 -15.37 7.62 -6.88
C ASP A 17 -14.98 8.35 -5.58
N SER A 18 -13.86 7.96 -4.96
CA SER A 18 -13.34 8.57 -3.73
C SER A 18 -12.30 9.67 -3.99
N TYR A 19 -11.76 9.77 -5.21
CA TYR A 19 -10.73 10.75 -5.58
C TYR A 19 -11.30 11.82 -6.52
N SER A 20 -11.13 13.10 -6.13
CA SER A 20 -11.38 14.21 -7.04
C SER A 20 -10.09 14.56 -7.77
N SER A 21 -10.19 14.74 -9.09
CA SER A 21 -9.08 15.07 -9.98
C SER A 21 -8.49 16.47 -9.75
N ASP A 22 -9.31 17.42 -9.33
CA ASP A 22 -9.02 18.85 -9.49
C ASP A 22 -9.45 19.73 -8.31
N ASN A 23 -10.05 19.15 -7.26
CA ASN A 23 -10.61 19.95 -6.16
C ASN A 23 -10.01 19.61 -4.79
N GLY A 24 -9.49 20.65 -4.11
CA GLY A 24 -8.98 20.57 -2.74
C GLY A 24 -7.50 20.21 -2.62
N ARG A 25 -7.09 19.80 -1.41
CA ARG A 25 -5.70 19.42 -1.13
C ARG A 25 -5.44 18.02 -1.68
N PRO A 26 -4.35 17.80 -2.45
CA PRO A 26 -4.01 16.48 -2.95
C PRO A 26 -3.87 15.51 -1.78
N SER A 27 -4.59 14.39 -1.88
CA SER A 27 -4.54 13.31 -0.90
C SER A 27 -3.36 12.38 -1.19
N LEU A 28 -3.10 11.45 -0.28
CA LEU A 28 -2.10 10.41 -0.54
C LEU A 28 -2.53 9.56 -1.75
N ASP A 29 -1.55 9.16 -2.55
CA ASP A 29 -1.74 8.26 -3.68
C ASP A 29 -2.41 6.95 -3.21
N PRO A 30 -3.53 6.53 -3.84
CA PRO A 30 -4.23 5.31 -3.43
C PRO A 30 -3.37 4.06 -3.55
N VAL A 31 -2.45 4.01 -4.53
CA VAL A 31 -1.52 2.88 -4.68
C VAL A 31 -0.59 2.79 -3.47
N LEU A 32 -0.08 3.94 -2.99
CA LEU A 32 0.73 4.00 -1.77
C LEU A 32 -0.06 3.55 -0.54
N LEU A 33 -1.34 3.90 -0.43
CA LEU A 33 -2.19 3.47 0.68
C LEU A 33 -2.39 1.95 0.74
N VAL A 34 -2.36 1.26 -0.39
CA VAL A 34 -2.45 -0.21 -0.46
C VAL A 34 -1.07 -0.85 -0.28
N LYS A 35 -0.03 -0.30 -0.89
CA LYS A 35 1.33 -0.85 -0.84
C LYS A 35 1.97 -0.82 0.55
N ILE A 36 1.67 0.19 1.38
CA ILE A 36 2.22 0.25 2.75
C ILE A 36 1.81 -0.99 3.60
N PRO A 37 0.53 -1.36 3.70
CA PRO A 37 0.14 -2.56 4.43
C PRO A 37 0.58 -3.87 3.75
N LEU A 38 0.88 -3.88 2.45
CA LEU A 38 1.59 -5.01 1.83
C LEU A 38 3.00 -5.18 2.39
N ILE A 39 3.75 -4.11 2.62
CA ILE A 39 5.06 -4.17 3.30
C ILE A 39 4.91 -4.78 4.70
N GLN A 40 3.87 -4.42 5.44
CA GLN A 40 3.60 -5.05 6.74
C GLN A 40 3.40 -6.57 6.62
N CYS A 41 2.62 -6.99 5.64
CA CYS A 41 2.32 -8.40 5.42
C CYS A 41 3.57 -9.18 4.98
N PHE A 42 4.33 -8.65 4.01
CA PHE A 42 5.48 -9.35 3.43
C PHE A 42 6.66 -9.48 4.38
N TYR A 43 6.81 -8.54 5.32
CA TYR A 43 7.93 -8.52 6.27
C TYR A 43 7.49 -8.74 7.72
N GLY A 44 6.24 -9.17 7.95
CA GLY A 44 5.73 -9.48 9.30
C GLY A 44 5.70 -8.29 10.27
N ILE A 45 5.68 -7.04 9.79
CA ILE A 45 5.75 -5.85 10.64
C ILE A 45 4.37 -5.57 11.23
N ARG A 46 4.20 -5.79 12.54
CA ARG A 46 2.89 -5.64 13.22
C ARG A 46 2.45 -4.20 13.48
N SER A 47 3.37 -3.23 13.40
CA SER A 47 3.10 -1.83 13.77
C SER A 47 3.22 -0.90 12.56
N MET A 48 2.10 -0.27 12.19
CA MET A 48 2.08 0.72 11.10
C MET A 48 3.03 1.91 11.36
N ARG A 49 3.19 2.29 12.64
CA ARG A 49 4.18 3.31 13.02
C ARG A 49 5.60 2.87 12.75
N GLN A 50 5.90 1.59 13.02
CA GLN A 50 7.22 1.03 12.72
C GLN A 50 7.42 0.96 11.20
N THR A 51 6.41 0.49 10.45
CA THR A 51 6.46 0.44 8.99
C THR A 51 6.80 1.79 8.37
N ILE A 52 6.15 2.86 8.83
CA ILE A 52 6.43 4.20 8.32
C ILE A 52 7.85 4.67 8.66
N LYS A 53 8.36 4.38 9.86
CA LYS A 53 9.76 4.66 10.21
C LYS A 53 10.73 3.85 9.34
N ASP A 54 10.41 2.60 9.05
CA ASP A 54 11.26 1.76 8.21
C ASP A 54 11.26 2.29 6.77
N ILE A 55 10.13 2.78 6.25
CA ILE A 55 10.04 3.43 4.93
C ILE A 55 10.91 4.70 4.87
N GLU A 56 11.07 5.44 5.97
CA GLU A 56 11.93 6.64 5.99
C GLU A 56 13.40 6.31 5.70
N VAL A 57 13.88 5.14 6.13
CA VAL A 57 15.31 4.77 6.05
C VAL A 57 15.62 3.67 5.05
N ASN A 58 14.63 2.85 4.66
CA ASN A 58 14.82 1.69 3.80
C ASN A 58 14.57 2.04 2.32
N THR A 59 15.64 2.13 1.54
CA THR A 59 15.57 2.44 0.11
C THR A 59 14.74 1.44 -0.70
N ALA A 60 14.74 0.15 -0.33
CA ALA A 60 13.94 -0.85 -1.05
C ALA A 60 12.43 -0.63 -0.85
N TYR A 61 12.02 -0.22 0.36
CA TYR A 61 10.62 0.10 0.63
C TYR A 61 10.19 1.37 -0.11
N ARG A 62 11.06 2.38 -0.16
CA ARG A 62 10.81 3.61 -0.94
C ARG A 62 10.68 3.31 -2.43
N TRP A 63 11.58 2.50 -2.98
CA TRP A 63 11.54 2.06 -4.36
C TRP A 63 10.21 1.34 -4.68
N PHE A 64 9.79 0.39 -3.84
CA PHE A 64 8.51 -0.30 -4.01
C PHE A 64 7.30 0.64 -3.93
N LEU A 65 7.38 1.71 -3.13
CA LEU A 65 6.34 2.74 -3.02
C LEU A 65 6.40 3.81 -4.12
N GLY A 66 7.38 3.75 -5.04
CA GLY A 66 7.60 4.79 -6.05
C GLY A 66 8.11 6.12 -5.47
N LEU A 67 8.67 6.11 -4.26
CA LEU A 67 9.23 7.30 -3.60
C LEU A 67 10.71 7.47 -3.94
N SER A 68 11.08 8.66 -4.38
CA SER A 68 12.46 9.12 -4.51
C SER A 68 13.11 9.28 -3.13
N LEU A 69 14.43 9.45 -3.07
CA LEU A 69 15.14 9.65 -1.80
C LEU A 69 14.70 10.94 -1.07
N ASP A 70 14.37 11.99 -1.83
CA ASP A 70 13.98 13.30 -1.30
C ASP A 70 12.48 13.41 -0.94
N ASP A 71 11.67 12.44 -1.36
CA ASP A 71 10.23 12.48 -1.13
C ASP A 71 9.88 12.37 0.36
N LYS A 72 8.80 13.03 0.78
CA LYS A 72 8.36 12.93 2.17
C LYS A 72 7.49 11.70 2.38
N VAL A 73 7.86 10.88 3.35
CA VAL A 73 7.01 9.77 3.81
C VAL A 73 5.82 10.35 4.57
N PRO A 74 4.60 9.87 4.33
CA PRO A 74 3.44 10.31 5.10
C PRO A 74 3.60 9.95 6.57
N HIS A 75 3.28 10.90 7.45
CA HIS A 75 3.20 10.64 8.87
C HIS A 75 2.09 9.63 9.19
N PHE A 76 2.29 8.76 10.18
CA PHE A 76 1.37 7.64 10.49
C PHE A 76 -0.07 8.06 10.78
N THR A 77 -0.29 9.24 11.37
CA THR A 77 -1.64 9.77 11.59
C THR A 77 -2.31 10.21 10.29
N THR A 78 -1.53 10.79 9.36
CA THR A 78 -2.01 11.19 8.03
C THR A 78 -2.38 9.96 7.22
N TYR A 79 -1.52 8.94 7.24
CA TYR A 79 -1.81 7.65 6.65
C TYR A 79 -3.11 7.07 7.22
N GLY A 80 -3.23 6.93 8.54
CA GLY A 80 -4.40 6.32 9.18
C GLY A 80 -5.71 7.04 8.84
N LYS A 81 -5.70 8.39 8.83
CA LYS A 81 -6.88 9.17 8.45
C LYS A 81 -7.27 9.01 6.98
N ASN A 82 -6.30 8.94 6.07
CA ASN A 82 -6.59 8.72 4.64
C ASN A 82 -7.10 7.31 4.42
N TYR A 83 -6.46 6.32 5.04
CA TYR A 83 -6.83 4.92 4.94
C TYR A 83 -8.25 4.68 5.44
N SER A 84 -8.60 5.14 6.65
CA SER A 84 -9.94 4.94 7.20
C SER A 84 -11.04 5.65 6.40
N ARG A 85 -10.77 6.84 5.87
CA ARG A 85 -11.78 7.60 5.10
C ARG A 85 -12.05 7.02 3.72
N ARG A 86 -11.02 6.48 3.07
CA ARG A 86 -11.11 6.00 1.68
C ARG A 86 -11.48 4.52 1.59
N PHE A 87 -11.04 3.74 2.58
CA PHE A 87 -11.30 2.30 2.67
C PHE A 87 -12.26 1.97 3.81
N GLU A 88 -13.25 2.84 4.05
CA GLU A 88 -14.28 2.61 5.06
C GLU A 88 -15.11 1.35 4.72
N ASN A 89 -15.32 1.11 3.42
CA ASN A 89 -15.81 -0.17 2.91
C ASN A 89 -14.68 -1.21 2.88
N LYS A 90 -14.55 -1.94 3.99
CA LYS A 90 -13.52 -2.97 4.19
C LYS A 90 -13.56 -4.09 3.15
N GLU A 91 -14.69 -4.30 2.46
CA GLU A 91 -14.83 -5.36 1.45
C GLU A 91 -13.99 -5.10 0.21
N VAL A 92 -13.94 -3.84 -0.25
CA VAL A 92 -13.13 -3.44 -1.41
C VAL A 92 -11.66 -3.66 -1.13
N LEU A 93 -11.21 -3.23 0.06
CA LEU A 93 -9.82 -3.40 0.45
C LEU A 93 -9.45 -4.87 0.66
N ALA A 94 -10.33 -5.67 1.26
CA ALA A 94 -10.12 -7.11 1.38
C ALA A 94 -10.00 -7.78 0.01
N HIS A 95 -10.81 -7.37 -0.98
CA HIS A 95 -10.69 -7.85 -2.36
C HIS A 95 -9.35 -7.49 -2.99
N ILE A 96 -8.92 -6.23 -2.87
CA ILE A 96 -7.62 -5.78 -3.37
C ILE A 96 -6.49 -6.60 -2.73
N PHE A 97 -6.50 -6.73 -1.41
CA PHE A 97 -5.51 -7.50 -0.67
C PHE A 97 -5.50 -8.96 -1.08
N SER A 98 -6.66 -9.60 -1.17
CA SER A 98 -6.77 -11.01 -1.55
C SER A 98 -6.29 -11.22 -2.98
N HIS A 99 -6.61 -10.31 -3.91
CA HIS A 99 -6.19 -10.40 -5.30
C HIS A 99 -4.66 -10.27 -5.42
N VAL A 100 -4.08 -9.27 -4.76
CA VAL A 100 -2.62 -9.07 -4.74
C VAL A 100 -1.93 -10.26 -4.07
N LEU A 101 -2.36 -10.68 -2.88
CA LEU A 101 -1.78 -11.82 -2.17
C LEU A 101 -1.86 -13.11 -2.99
N HIS A 102 -2.99 -13.36 -3.65
CA HIS A 102 -3.15 -14.53 -4.51
C HIS A 102 -2.12 -14.54 -5.64
N HIS A 103 -1.94 -13.43 -6.35
CA HIS A 103 -0.94 -13.32 -7.41
C HIS A 103 0.50 -13.44 -6.90
N VAL A 104 0.81 -12.90 -5.72
CA VAL A 104 2.14 -13.03 -5.13
C VAL A 104 2.42 -14.48 -4.69
N LEU A 105 1.42 -15.18 -4.15
CA LEU A 105 1.51 -16.60 -3.78
C LEU A 105 1.67 -17.49 -5.01
N GLU A 106 0.88 -17.27 -6.07
CA GLU A 106 1.01 -18.02 -7.34
C GLU A 106 2.39 -17.81 -7.99
N ALA A 107 2.94 -16.60 -7.87
CA ALA A 107 4.29 -16.30 -8.35
C ALA A 107 5.41 -16.90 -7.47
N GLY A 108 5.07 -17.58 -6.37
CA GLY A 108 6.03 -18.19 -5.44
C GLY A 108 6.92 -17.16 -4.73
N LEU A 109 6.45 -15.93 -4.60
CA LEU A 109 7.23 -14.82 -4.04
C LEU A 109 7.15 -14.74 -2.51
N ILE A 110 6.17 -15.42 -1.90
CA ILE A 110 5.95 -15.44 -0.44
C ILE A 110 5.65 -16.87 0.01
N ASP A 111 6.23 -17.25 1.16
CA ASP A 111 5.93 -18.51 1.83
C ASP A 111 4.64 -18.35 2.67
N PRO A 112 3.59 -19.18 2.48
CA PRO A 112 2.36 -19.10 3.25
C PRO A 112 2.55 -19.13 4.77
N SER A 113 3.65 -19.70 5.28
CA SER A 113 3.95 -19.76 6.71
C SER A 113 4.23 -18.40 7.36
N GLU A 114 4.57 -17.37 6.59
CA GLU A 114 4.83 -16.02 7.10
C GLU A 114 3.54 -15.18 7.24
N ILE A 115 2.42 -15.67 6.69
CA ILE A 115 1.13 -14.97 6.65
C ILE A 115 0.19 -15.43 7.79
N PHE A 116 0.37 -16.63 8.35
CA PHE A 116 -0.51 -17.27 9.34
C PHE A 116 0.16 -17.48 10.70
#